data_AF-A0A7K4WXM5-F1
#
_entry.id   AF-A0A7K4WXM5-F1
#
_cell.length_a   1.000
_cell.length_b   1.000
_cell.length_c   1.000
_cell.angle_alpha   90.00
_cell.angle_beta   90.00
_cell.angle_gamma   90.00
#
_symmetry.space_group_name_H-M   'P 1'
#
loop_
_entity.id
_entity.type
_entity.pdbx_description
1 polymer ?
#
loop_
_entity_poly.entity_id
_entity_poly.type
_entity_poly.pdbx_seq_one_letter_code
_entity_poly.pdbx_strand_id
1 'polypeptide(L)'
;SHLFRQLKCFTVTFCVISDTHVPPPHSTMKPGSPIPVNINSPGVRKAARFGVYRYNNSSNDLFLFKESQINKAMVQIVRGLKYMLHVEIKRTVCEKREHSSLDSCHFQRNKNLQQTLRCYFEVWITPWLQKVHVPVVHCH
;
A
#
# COMPACT_ATOMS: atom_id res chain seq x y z
N SER A 1 2.75 -30.10 -29.30
CA SER A 1 4.22 -30.15 -29.40
C SER A 1 4.79 -29.52 -28.14
N HIS A 2 5.56 -30.13 -27.23
CA HIS A 2 6.14 -31.46 -27.04
C HIS A 2 6.07 -31.71 -25.53
N LEU A 3 5.55 -32.86 -25.10
CA LEU A 3 5.47 -33.23 -23.69
C LEU A 3 6.75 -33.98 -23.32
N PHE A 4 7.64 -33.39 -22.52
CA PHE A 4 8.75 -34.12 -21.92
C PHE A 4 8.21 -34.98 -20.75
N ARG A 5 7.87 -36.23 -21.04
CA ARG A 5 7.60 -37.26 -20.03
C ARG A 5 8.92 -37.84 -19.56
N GLN A 6 9.35 -37.54 -18.33
CA GLN A 6 10.42 -38.30 -17.68
C GLN A 6 9.80 -39.52 -16.99
N LEU A 7 10.17 -40.72 -17.46
CA LEU A 7 9.77 -42.00 -16.88
C LEU A 7 10.80 -42.38 -15.80
N LYS A 8 10.41 -42.43 -14.52
CA LYS A 8 11.22 -43.07 -13.47
C LYS A 8 10.60 -44.43 -13.16
N CYS A 9 11.24 -45.50 -13.65
CA CYS A 9 10.86 -46.88 -13.36
C CYS A 9 11.64 -47.38 -12.14
N PHE A 10 10.94 -47.70 -11.05
CA PHE A 10 11.45 -48.60 -10.01
C PHE A 10 10.93 -50.01 -10.30
N THR A 11 11.78 -51.00 -10.03
CA THR A 11 11.66 -52.40 -10.47
C THR A 11 10.34 -53.07 -10.06
N VAL A 12 9.69 -53.67 -11.06
CA VAL A 12 8.60 -54.67 -11.03
C VAL A 12 7.23 -54.16 -10.52
N THR A 13 6.37 -53.93 -11.52
CA THR A 13 4.90 -53.88 -11.52
C THR A 13 4.23 -52.56 -11.08
N PHE A 14 3.51 -51.97 -12.04
CA PHE A 14 2.70 -50.74 -12.05
C PHE A 14 3.44 -49.42 -12.28
N CYS A 15 3.46 -48.96 -13.55
CA CYS A 15 3.62 -47.54 -13.85
C CYS A 15 2.37 -46.79 -13.36
N VAL A 16 2.47 -46.12 -12.22
CA VAL A 16 1.42 -45.21 -11.75
C VAL A 16 1.51 -43.90 -12.54
N ILE A 17 0.47 -43.54 -13.27
CA ILE A 17 0.33 -42.20 -13.83
C ILE A 17 0.06 -41.27 -12.65
N SER A 18 1.10 -40.63 -12.12
CA SER A 18 0.93 -39.56 -11.14
C SER A 18 0.49 -38.30 -11.88
N ASP A 19 -0.82 -38.10 -12.00
CA ASP A 19 -1.38 -36.81 -12.38
C ASP A 19 -1.44 -35.93 -11.13
N THR A 20 -0.32 -35.28 -10.79
CA THR A 20 -0.33 -34.23 -9.77
C THR A 20 -0.89 -32.95 -10.39
N HIS A 21 -2.18 -32.92 -10.68
CA HIS A 21 -2.89 -31.66 -10.86
C HIS A 21 -3.00 -31.01 -9.48
N VAL A 22 -1.94 -30.34 -9.04
CA VAL A 22 -1.98 -29.49 -7.84
C VAL A 22 -2.94 -28.35 -8.16
N PRO A 23 -4.15 -28.32 -7.58
CA PRO A 23 -5.06 -27.21 -7.79
C PRO A 23 -4.36 -25.95 -7.27
N PRO A 24 -4.40 -24.82 -7.98
CA PRO A 24 -3.92 -23.56 -7.41
C PRO A 24 -4.62 -23.36 -6.06
N PRO A 25 -3.90 -22.96 -5.01
CA PRO A 25 -4.44 -22.91 -3.66
C PRO A 25 -5.76 -22.15 -3.68
N HIS A 26 -6.85 -22.86 -3.37
CA HIS A 26 -8.19 -22.27 -3.29
C HIS A 26 -8.11 -21.13 -2.27
N SER A 27 -8.25 -19.89 -2.74
CA SER A 27 -8.18 -18.70 -1.91
C SER A 27 -9.26 -18.78 -0.83
N THR A 28 -8.86 -18.99 0.43
CA THR A 28 -9.72 -18.99 1.63
C THR A 28 -10.16 -17.58 2.03
N MET A 29 -9.95 -16.61 1.15
CA MET A 29 -10.12 -15.19 1.44
C MET A 29 -11.60 -14.81 1.33
N LYS A 30 -12.24 -14.60 2.49
CA LYS A 30 -13.64 -14.15 2.57
C LYS A 30 -13.81 -12.83 1.80
N PRO A 31 -14.77 -12.74 0.85
CA PRO A 31 -15.06 -11.51 0.14
C PRO A 31 -15.28 -10.34 1.12
N GLY A 32 -14.71 -9.18 0.80
CA GLY A 32 -14.84 -7.97 1.62
C GLY A 32 -13.94 -7.92 2.86
N SER A 33 -13.11 -8.93 3.15
CA SER A 33 -12.06 -8.81 4.17
C SER A 33 -10.87 -7.99 3.64
N PRO A 34 -10.11 -7.27 4.50
CA PRO A 34 -8.88 -6.62 4.09
C PRO A 34 -7.80 -7.63 3.67
N ILE A 35 -7.09 -7.33 2.59
CA ILE A 35 -6.08 -8.21 2.00
C ILE A 35 -4.76 -7.45 1.83
N PRO A 36 -3.59 -8.08 2.02
CA PRO A 36 -2.31 -7.43 1.78
C PRO A 36 -2.17 -7.04 0.31
N VAL A 37 -1.58 -5.87 0.06
CA VAL A 37 -1.28 -5.39 -1.30
C VAL A 37 0.14 -4.88 -1.41
N ASN A 38 0.67 -4.86 -2.63
CA ASN A 38 2.01 -4.35 -2.88
C ASN A 38 2.09 -2.84 -2.54
N ILE A 39 3.01 -2.50 -1.66
CA ILE A 39 3.25 -1.13 -1.17
C ILE A 39 3.65 -0.14 -2.27
N ASN A 40 4.24 -0.64 -3.37
CA ASN A 40 4.69 0.16 -4.50
C ASN A 40 3.60 0.32 -5.57
N SER A 41 2.42 -0.29 -5.39
CA SER A 41 1.33 -0.19 -6.36
C SER A 41 0.86 1.27 -6.48
N PRO A 42 0.45 1.72 -7.68
CA PRO A 42 0.02 3.10 -7.90
C PRO A 42 -1.14 3.53 -6.99
N GLY A 43 -2.10 2.62 -6.73
CA GLY A 43 -3.23 2.87 -5.83
C GLY A 43 -2.79 3.11 -4.39
N VAL A 44 -1.85 2.32 -3.88
CA VAL A 44 -1.29 2.49 -2.52
C VAL A 44 -0.51 3.79 -2.39
N ARG A 45 0.36 4.11 -3.36
CA ARG A 45 1.10 5.39 -3.36
C ARG A 45 0.16 6.60 -3.39
N LYS A 46 -0.89 6.52 -4.21
CA LYS A 46 -1.93 7.56 -4.28
C LYS A 46 -2.70 7.69 -2.98
N ALA A 47 -3.09 6.58 -2.34
CA ALA A 47 -3.75 6.59 -1.04
C ALA A 47 -2.85 7.20 0.05
N ALA A 48 -1.57 6.82 0.11
CA ALA A 48 -0.61 7.41 1.05
C ALA A 48 -0.52 8.94 0.88
N ARG A 49 -0.43 9.42 -0.37
CA ARG A 49 -0.43 10.85 -0.70
C ARG A 49 -1.69 11.57 -0.18
N PHE A 50 -2.88 10.98 -0.32
CA PHE A 50 -4.10 11.56 0.25
C PHE A 50 -4.09 11.60 1.79
N GLY A 51 -3.57 10.56 2.44
CA GLY A 51 -3.36 10.55 3.89
C GLY A 51 -2.46 11.69 4.35
N VAL A 52 -1.34 11.90 3.65
CA VAL A 52 -0.41 13.02 3.89
C VAL A 52 -1.10 14.38 3.70
N TYR A 53 -1.88 14.56 2.64
CA TYR A 53 -2.63 15.81 2.44
C TYR A 53 -3.61 16.07 3.58
N ARG A 54 -4.34 15.04 4.04
CA ARG A 54 -5.25 15.17 5.18
C ARG A 54 -4.51 15.53 6.47
N TYR A 55 -3.34 14.93 6.71
CA TYR A 55 -2.48 15.27 7.85
C TYR A 55 -2.01 16.73 7.77
N ASN A 56 -1.46 17.17 6.64
CA ASN A 56 -0.96 18.53 6.47
C ASN A 56 -2.05 19.58 6.69
N ASN A 57 -3.27 19.31 6.22
CA ASN A 57 -4.42 20.21 6.37
C ASN A 57 -4.98 20.28 7.80
N SER A 58 -4.68 19.31 8.66
CA SER A 58 -5.16 19.29 10.06
C SER A 58 -4.06 19.62 11.08
N SER A 59 -2.79 19.46 10.69
CA SER A 59 -1.63 19.79 11.51
C SER A 59 -1.40 21.31 11.58
N ASN A 60 -0.96 21.79 12.74
CA ASN A 60 -0.54 23.19 12.95
C ASN A 60 0.95 23.43 12.65
N ASP A 61 1.68 22.45 12.12
CA ASP A 61 3.08 22.63 11.74
C ASP A 61 3.23 23.70 10.64
N LEU A 62 4.31 24.48 10.69
CA LEU A 62 4.62 25.50 9.69
C LEU A 62 5.00 24.88 8.33
N PHE A 63 5.61 23.69 8.36
CA PHE A 63 6.11 23.00 7.19
C PHE A 63 5.17 21.89 6.74
N LEU A 64 5.24 21.57 5.45
CA LEU A 64 4.58 20.39 4.89
C LEU A 64 5.34 19.12 5.26
N PHE A 65 4.60 18.05 5.52
CA PHE A 65 5.12 16.68 5.58
C PHE A 65 4.90 15.97 4.25
N LYS A 66 5.78 15.03 3.92
CA LYS A 66 5.73 14.19 2.71
C LYS A 66 5.99 12.74 3.09
N GLU A 67 5.31 11.80 2.45
CA GLU A 67 5.57 10.37 2.65
C GLU A 67 7.01 10.01 2.28
N SER A 68 7.71 9.35 3.19
CA SER A 68 9.06 8.84 2.95
C SER A 68 9.07 7.34 2.69
N GLN A 69 8.20 6.57 3.37
CA GLN A 69 8.15 5.12 3.23
C GLN A 69 6.75 4.59 3.54
N ILE A 70 6.30 3.62 2.76
CA ILE A 70 5.09 2.85 3.06
C ILE A 70 5.53 1.48 3.59
N ASN A 71 5.23 1.20 4.85
CA ASN A 71 5.71 0.00 5.53
C ASN A 71 4.73 -1.17 5.40
N LYS A 72 3.43 -0.88 5.36
CA LYS A 72 2.37 -1.89 5.24
C LYS A 72 1.18 -1.29 4.50
N ALA A 73 0.56 -2.10 3.64
CA ALA A 73 -0.63 -1.72 2.92
C ALA A 73 -1.61 -2.90 2.84
N MET A 74 -2.86 -2.63 3.21
CA MET A 74 -3.98 -3.52 2.99
C MET A 74 -5.04 -2.80 2.14
N VAL A 75 -5.84 -3.56 1.39
CA VAL A 75 -7.03 -3.04 0.71
C VAL A 75 -8.25 -3.86 1.07
N GLN A 76 -9.39 -3.20 1.22
CA GLN A 76 -10.69 -3.82 1.42
C GLN A 76 -11.64 -3.32 0.32
N ILE A 77 -12.29 -4.24 -0.38
CA ILE A 77 -13.26 -3.91 -1.44
C ILE A 77 -14.66 -3.82 -0.79
N VAL A 78 -15.14 -2.60 -0.60
CA VAL A 78 -16.42 -2.30 0.09
C VAL A 78 -17.04 -1.04 -0.51
N ARG A 79 -17.86 -1.19 -1.56
CA ARG A 79 -18.44 -0.05 -2.34
C ARG A 79 -17.39 1.02 -2.68
N GLY A 80 -16.16 0.57 -2.95
CA GLY A 80 -14.95 1.38 -3.13
C GLY A 80 -13.73 0.57 -2.72
N LEU A 81 -12.57 1.21 -2.72
CA LEU A 81 -11.30 0.67 -2.28
C LEU A 81 -10.90 1.38 -0.99
N LYS A 82 -11.02 0.67 0.14
CA LYS A 82 -10.57 1.16 1.44
C LYS A 82 -9.14 0.67 1.67
N TYR A 83 -8.18 1.57 1.57
CA TYR A 83 -6.78 1.33 1.90
C TYR A 83 -6.53 1.56 3.38
N MET A 84 -5.77 0.67 4.00
CA MET A 84 -5.29 0.77 5.38
C MET A 84 -3.77 0.74 5.34
N LEU A 85 -3.13 1.86 5.66
CA LEU A 85 -1.72 2.10 5.38
C LEU A 85 -0.96 2.45 6.64
N HIS A 86 0.22 1.84 6.81
CA HIS A 86 1.24 2.33 7.73
C HIS A 86 2.33 3.05 6.94
N VAL A 87 2.46 4.34 7.17
CA VAL A 87 3.31 5.25 6.37
C VAL A 87 4.19 6.06 7.29
N GLU A 88 5.48 6.13 6.99
CA GLU A 88 6.37 7.14 7.56
C GLU A 88 6.29 8.41 6.72
N ILE A 89 6.11 9.54 7.40
CA ILE A 89 6.09 10.87 6.80
C ILE A 89 7.19 11.72 7.42
N LYS A 90 7.84 12.57 6.62
CA LYS A 90 8.95 13.41 7.06
C LYS A 90 8.68 14.87 6.76
N ARG A 91 9.10 15.75 7.67
CA ARG A 91 9.01 17.21 7.48
C ARG A 91 9.86 17.63 6.28
N THR A 92 9.30 18.51 5.46
CA THR A 92 9.95 19.08 4.28
C THR A 92 10.43 20.50 4.53
N VAL A 93 11.19 21.04 3.58
CA VAL A 93 11.61 22.44 3.59
C VAL A 93 10.50 23.41 3.13
N CYS A 94 9.41 22.89 2.54
CA CYS A 94 8.32 23.72 2.05
C CYS A 94 7.42 24.18 3.19
N GLU A 95 7.15 25.49 3.23
CA GLU A 95 6.14 26.04 4.12
C GLU A 95 4.73 25.80 3.58
N LYS A 96 3.74 25.67 4.47
CA LYS A 96 2.34 25.44 4.07
C LYS A 96 1.74 26.60 3.28
N ARG A 97 2.23 27.83 3.49
CA ARG A 97 1.66 29.06 2.91
C ARG A 97 2.03 29.28 1.45
N GLU A 98 3.07 28.62 0.96
CA GLU A 98 3.63 28.85 -0.37
C GLU A 98 2.91 28.07 -1.48
N HIS A 99 1.85 27.31 -1.16
CA HIS A 99 1.10 26.47 -2.11
C HIS A 99 1.99 25.49 -2.91
N SER A 100 3.11 25.08 -2.34
CA SER A 100 4.09 24.20 -2.96
C SER A 100 3.53 22.79 -3.19
N SER A 101 3.85 22.20 -4.35
CA SER A 101 3.57 20.79 -4.62
C SER A 101 4.47 19.89 -3.77
N LEU A 102 3.89 18.86 -3.15
CA LEU A 102 4.69 17.90 -2.39
C LEU A 102 5.72 17.17 -3.25
N ASP A 103 5.52 17.05 -4.56
CA ASP A 103 6.47 16.36 -5.44
C ASP A 103 7.82 17.09 -5.52
N SER A 104 7.81 18.43 -5.57
CA SER A 104 9.03 19.26 -5.57
C SER A 104 9.60 19.53 -4.17
N CYS A 105 8.86 19.22 -3.11
CA CYS A 105 9.33 19.43 -1.73
C CYS A 105 10.37 18.39 -1.31
N HIS A 106 11.55 18.88 -0.93
CA HIS A 106 12.63 18.09 -0.35
C HIS A 106 12.51 17.97 1.17
N PHE A 107 13.03 16.88 1.73
CA PHE A 107 13.04 16.67 3.18
C PHE A 107 13.99 17.65 3.90
N GLN A 108 13.64 18.00 5.14
CA GLN A 108 14.48 18.83 6.01
C GLN A 108 15.87 18.21 6.21
N ARG A 109 16.92 19.02 6.01
CA ARG A 109 18.31 18.64 6.29
C ARG A 109 18.83 19.23 7.61
N ASN A 110 18.19 20.28 8.11
CA ASN A 110 18.53 20.87 9.39
C ASN A 110 18.08 19.92 10.52
N LYS A 111 19.04 19.43 11.31
CA LYS A 111 18.80 18.47 12.40
C LYS A 111 17.74 18.96 13.41
N ASN A 112 17.69 20.26 13.68
CA ASN A 112 16.73 20.84 14.63
C ASN A 112 15.30 20.90 14.07
N LEU A 113 15.16 20.89 12.74
CA LEU A 113 13.86 20.90 12.06
C LEU A 113 13.49 19.52 11.51
N GLN A 114 14.37 18.53 11.61
CA GLN A 114 14.03 17.17 11.17
C GLN A 114 12.97 16.57 12.08
N GLN A 115 11.91 16.08 11.47
CA GLN A 115 10.88 15.31 12.17
C GLN A 115 10.38 14.21 11.25
N THR A 116 10.27 13.01 11.82
CA THR A 116 9.66 11.84 11.18
C THR A 116 8.50 11.41 12.05
N LEU A 117 7.36 11.12 11.42
CA LEU A 117 6.18 10.60 12.10
C LEU A 117 5.77 9.29 11.46
N ARG A 118 5.29 8.37 12.30
CA ARG A 118 4.70 7.11 11.87
C ARG A 118 3.21 7.22 11.92
N CYS A 119 2.58 7.06 10.77
CA CYS A 119 1.15 7.28 10.61
C CYS A 119 0.42 6.01 10.20
N TYR A 120 -0.78 5.85 10.74
CA TYR A 120 -1.82 4.99 10.22
C TYR A 120 -2.86 5.83 9.49
N PHE A 121 -3.10 5.49 8.22
CA PHE A 121 -4.14 6.12 7.40
C PHE A 121 -5.17 5.09 6.96
N GLU A 122 -6.44 5.46 7.07
CA GLU A 122 -7.50 4.81 6.28
C GLU A 122 -7.95 5.76 5.19
N VAL A 123 -7.92 5.27 3.94
CA VAL A 123 -8.24 6.06 2.75
C VAL A 123 -9.22 5.30 1.89
N TRP A 124 -10.42 5.85 1.73
CA TRP A 124 -11.47 5.25 0.93
C TRP A 124 -11.60 5.99 -0.40
N ILE A 125 -11.30 5.27 -1.48
CA ILE A 125 -11.38 5.78 -2.84
C ILE A 125 -12.54 5.10 -3.54
N THR A 126 -13.44 5.88 -4.15
CA THR A 126 -14.52 5.38 -5.01
C THR A 126 -14.26 5.86 -6.44
N PRO A 127 -13.50 5.10 -7.26
CA PRO A 127 -13.02 5.58 -8.55
C PRO A 127 -14.12 6.05 -9.50
N TRP A 128 -15.24 5.31 -9.56
CA TRP A 128 -16.38 5.62 -10.42
C TRP A 128 -17.15 6.90 -10.03
N LEU A 129 -16.99 7.38 -8.79
CA LEU A 129 -17.55 8.67 -8.35
C LEU A 129 -16.50 9.78 -8.27
N GLN A 130 -15.22 9.47 -8.56
CA GLN A 130 -14.09 10.39 -8.38
C GLN A 130 -13.99 10.98 -6.97
N LYS A 131 -14.49 10.27 -5.96
CA LYS A 131 -14.46 10.70 -4.55
C LYS A 131 -13.36 10.00 -3.78
N VAL A 132 -12.76 10.75 -2.86
CA VAL A 132 -11.78 10.28 -1.90
C VAL A 132 -12.18 10.77 -0.52
N HIS A 133 -12.16 9.87 0.45
CA HIS A 133 -12.43 10.16 1.85
C HIS A 133 -11.31 9.60 2.71
N VAL A 134 -10.78 10.40 3.63
CA VAL A 134 -9.70 10.00 4.55
C VAL A 134 -10.26 10.02 5.98
N PRO A 135 -11.00 8.97 6.40
CA PRO A 135 -11.67 8.95 7.70
C PRO A 135 -10.71 8.91 8.89
N VAL A 136 -9.53 8.28 8.74
CA VAL A 136 -8.61 8.04 9.84
C VAL A 136 -7.22 8.55 9.49
N VAL A 137 -6.69 9.38 10.39
CA VAL A 137 -5.30 9.87 10.39
C VAL A 137 -4.80 9.81 11.83
N HIS A 138 -3.91 8.88 12.12
CA HIS A 138 -3.28 8.75 13.44
C HIS A 138 -1.77 8.71 13.27
N CYS A 139 -1.07 9.70 13.82
CA CYS A 139 0.38 9.82 13.71
C CYS A 139 1.01 9.93 15.09
N HIS A 140 2.19 9.32 15.26
CA HIS A 140 3.03 9.39 16.46
C HIS A 140 4.48 9.68 16.08
#